data_AF-A0A526RWF1-F1
#
_entry.id   AF-A0A526RWF1-F1
#
_cell.length_a   1.000
_cell.length_b   1.000
_cell.length_c   1.000
_cell.angle_alpha   90.00
_cell.angle_beta   90.00
_cell.angle_gamma   90.00
#
_symmetry.space_group_name_H-M   'P 1'
#
loop_
_entity.id
_entity.type
_entity.pdbx_description
1 polymer ?
#
loop_
_entity_poly.entity_id
_entity_poly.type
_entity_poly.pdbx_seq_one_letter_code
_entity_poly.pdbx_strand_id
1 'polypeptide(L)'
;MRWQRVKGTPQGVAESLTWVGYAFSTFYEAPLRRTRWHLYELELDRFRDSEDDLATIEAVVRLSDPVRSEFFRAWNGYTVREHDWDYSVWDNGIWDDASGVFLHAGGVKWSCGRTFDAGFHELTEAELTALGAWVEPVEGGSISWGPFPWNTPGLQWVSDASASRAQIIATALLAKTCWIGVYRQDGSPIGFRKARVYRPVTSLFGGHYHAAGQGWIVADAPGPNIYVEALMDFGEGEGETAQSWSVTLGGAPIGAHPAGIMWLSGAGIAGGAIVGGFDIAPALLGKTSRERFRAILKIV
;
A
#
# COMPACT_ATOMS: atom_id res chain seq x y z
N MET A 1 38.37 -7.29 21.73
CA MET A 1 37.61 -7.93 20.62
C MET A 1 37.81 -7.14 19.34
N ARG A 2 37.67 -7.74 18.14
CA ARG A 2 37.91 -7.04 16.85
C ARG A 2 36.92 -5.89 16.60
N TRP A 3 35.64 -6.08 16.93
CA TRP A 3 34.59 -5.06 16.83
C TRP A 3 34.92 -3.73 17.52
N GLN A 4 35.51 -3.77 18.72
CA GLN A 4 35.90 -2.55 19.46
C GLN A 4 36.88 -1.66 18.69
N ARG A 5 37.62 -2.22 17.72
CA ARG A 5 38.56 -1.46 16.87
C ARG A 5 37.86 -0.71 15.73
N VAL A 6 36.65 -1.12 15.36
CA VAL A 6 35.85 -0.55 14.27
C VAL A 6 34.59 0.16 14.79
N LYS A 7 34.44 0.29 16.11
CA LYS A 7 33.35 1.06 16.74
C LYS A 7 33.37 2.52 16.25
N GLY A 8 32.18 3.08 16.02
CA GLY A 8 32.02 4.42 15.48
C GLY A 8 32.17 4.50 13.96
N THR A 9 32.11 3.36 13.27
CA THR A 9 32.12 3.28 11.80
C THR A 9 30.92 2.45 11.31
N PRO A 10 30.49 2.60 10.04
CA PRO A 10 29.46 1.74 9.46
C PRO A 10 29.78 0.25 9.54
N GLN A 11 31.06 -0.13 9.51
CA GLN A 11 31.48 -1.52 9.71
C GLN A 11 31.19 -2.01 11.13
N GLY A 12 31.39 -1.16 12.14
CA GLY A 12 31.02 -1.48 13.52
C GLY A 12 29.53 -1.73 13.69
N VAL A 13 28.70 -0.91 13.03
CA VAL A 13 27.24 -1.09 12.97
C VAL A 13 26.89 -2.42 12.29
N ALA A 14 27.48 -2.70 11.13
CA ALA A 14 27.26 -3.96 10.40
C ALA A 14 27.63 -5.18 11.25
N GLU A 15 28.82 -5.20 11.87
CA GLU A 15 29.25 -6.28 12.75
C GLU A 15 28.29 -6.47 13.93
N SER A 16 27.80 -5.37 14.53
CA SER A 16 26.89 -5.45 15.67
C SER A 16 25.51 -6.02 15.29
N LEU A 17 24.96 -5.65 14.13
CA LEU A 17 23.68 -6.20 13.66
C LEU A 17 23.74 -7.72 13.42
N THR A 18 24.91 -8.27 13.06
CA THR A 18 25.05 -9.72 12.91
C THR A 18 24.78 -10.49 14.20
N TRP A 19 24.96 -9.88 15.37
CA TRP A 19 24.71 -10.51 16.67
C TRP A 19 23.22 -10.77 16.93
N VAL A 20 22.35 -9.99 16.28
CA VAL A 20 20.89 -10.11 16.36
C VAL A 20 20.30 -10.76 15.11
N GLY A 21 21.13 -11.24 14.17
CA GLY A 21 20.67 -11.89 12.94
C GLY A 21 20.03 -10.94 11.93
N TYR A 22 20.48 -9.67 11.90
CA TYR A 22 20.07 -8.68 10.92
C TYR A 22 21.29 -8.13 10.17
N ALA A 23 21.05 -7.54 9.01
CA ALA A 23 21.99 -6.70 8.30
C ALA A 23 21.29 -5.44 7.79
N PHE A 24 22.07 -4.47 7.31
CA PHE A 24 21.52 -3.37 6.52
C PHE A 24 21.93 -3.53 5.05
N SER A 25 21.02 -3.20 4.14
CA SER A 25 21.31 -3.09 2.71
C SER A 25 21.85 -1.70 2.36
N THR A 26 21.32 -0.67 3.01
CA THR A 26 21.70 0.73 2.77
C THR A 26 21.98 1.42 4.09
N PHE A 27 23.13 2.09 4.16
CA PHE A 27 23.48 3.06 5.20
C PHE A 27 23.31 4.46 4.63
N TYR A 28 22.34 5.22 5.13
CA TYR A 28 22.03 6.55 4.62
C TYR A 28 22.43 7.62 5.63
N GLU A 29 23.33 8.51 5.24
CA GLU A 29 23.72 9.67 6.03
C GLU A 29 22.95 10.91 5.57
N ALA A 30 22.48 11.72 6.52
CA ALA A 30 21.84 12.98 6.20
C ALA A 30 22.84 13.92 5.45
N PRO A 31 22.40 14.60 4.38
CA PRO A 31 23.25 15.55 3.67
C PRO A 31 23.74 16.68 4.60
N LEU A 32 25.02 17.05 4.47
CA LEU A 32 25.66 18.09 5.30
C LEU A 32 24.97 19.47 5.25
N ARG A 33 24.19 19.75 4.20
CA ARG A 33 23.40 20.98 4.08
C ARG A 33 22.15 21.01 4.97
N ARG A 34 21.75 19.90 5.58
CA ARG A 34 20.58 19.84 6.48
C ARG A 34 20.96 20.28 7.89
N THR A 35 20.01 20.89 8.60
CA THR A 35 20.20 21.27 10.02
C THR A 35 20.52 20.06 10.90
N ARG A 36 19.88 18.91 10.61
CA ARG A 36 20.11 17.64 11.29
C ARG A 36 21.08 16.73 10.51
N TRP A 37 22.24 17.28 10.12
CA TRP A 37 23.27 16.58 9.34
C TRP A 37 23.92 15.39 10.07
N HIS A 38 23.80 15.32 11.40
CA HIS A 38 24.37 14.25 12.20
C HIS A 38 23.52 12.97 12.21
N LEU A 39 22.33 12.99 11.61
CA LEU A 39 21.42 11.85 11.64
C LEU A 39 21.75 10.84 10.55
N TYR A 40 21.54 9.56 10.84
CA TYR A 40 21.65 8.49 9.86
C TYR A 40 20.54 7.45 9.98
N GLU A 41 20.23 6.81 8.85
CA GLU A 41 19.20 5.78 8.71
C GLU A 41 19.77 4.46 8.22
N LEU A 42 19.08 3.38 8.57
CA LEU A 42 19.38 2.04 8.09
C LEU A 42 18.19 1.46 7.31
N GLU A 43 18.46 1.01 6.09
CA GLU A 43 17.57 0.08 5.40
C GLU A 43 17.93 -1.33 5.84
N LEU A 44 17.02 -1.99 6.56
CA LEU A 44 17.22 -3.38 6.98
C LEU A 44 17.09 -4.32 5.78
N ASP A 45 17.87 -5.39 5.80
CA ASP A 45 17.90 -6.41 4.75
C ASP A 45 16.59 -7.21 4.63
N ARG A 46 15.85 -7.34 5.74
CA ARG A 46 14.60 -8.09 5.81
C ARG A 46 13.55 -7.42 6.67
N PHE A 47 12.30 -7.87 6.52
CA PHE A 47 11.22 -7.49 7.42
C PHE A 47 11.46 -8.13 8.80
N ARG A 48 11.09 -7.42 9.87
CA ARG A 48 11.29 -7.88 11.25
C ARG A 48 10.54 -9.19 11.53
N ASP A 49 11.14 -10.07 12.33
CA ASP A 49 10.48 -11.29 12.81
C ASP A 49 9.48 -10.97 13.93
N SER A 50 9.91 -10.16 14.90
CA SER A 50 9.07 -9.63 16.00
C SER A 50 9.25 -8.12 16.16
N GLU A 51 8.25 -7.47 16.74
CA GLU A 51 8.34 -6.06 17.11
C GLU A 51 9.21 -5.83 18.35
N ASP A 52 9.32 -6.84 19.21
CA ASP A 52 10.19 -6.79 20.39
C ASP A 52 11.68 -6.77 20.02
N ASP A 53 12.03 -7.29 18.83
CA ASP A 53 13.40 -7.26 18.33
C ASP A 53 13.90 -5.84 18.07
N LEU A 54 13.00 -4.91 17.76
CA LEU A 54 13.35 -3.55 17.34
C LEU A 54 14.11 -2.79 18.44
N ALA A 55 13.72 -2.96 19.71
CA ALA A 55 14.44 -2.38 20.84
C ALA A 55 15.86 -2.96 20.98
N THR A 56 16.02 -4.26 20.69
CA THR A 56 17.32 -4.94 20.72
C THR A 56 18.21 -4.45 19.58
N ILE A 57 17.65 -4.30 18.38
CA ILE A 57 18.36 -3.73 17.22
C ILE A 57 18.82 -2.31 17.53
N GLU A 58 17.94 -1.44 18.07
CA GLU A 58 18.30 -0.08 18.48
C GLU A 58 19.47 -0.09 19.47
N ALA A 59 19.39 -0.90 20.53
CA ALA A 59 20.44 -0.95 21.54
C ALA A 59 21.79 -1.38 20.97
N VAL A 60 21.79 -2.40 20.10
CA VAL A 60 23.01 -2.95 19.50
C VAL A 60 23.63 -1.98 18.49
N VAL A 61 22.82 -1.28 17.70
CA VAL A 61 23.30 -0.24 16.77
C VAL A 61 23.90 0.92 17.55
N ARG A 62 23.20 1.42 18.57
CA ARG A 62 23.69 2.53 19.42
C ARG A 62 25.00 2.22 20.13
N LEU A 63 25.29 0.95 20.44
CA LEU A 63 26.61 0.55 20.98
C LEU A 63 27.75 0.82 20.00
N SER A 64 27.46 0.85 18.70
CA SER A 64 28.39 1.08 17.60
C SER A 64 28.38 2.51 17.07
N ASP A 65 27.48 3.37 17.56
CA ASP A 65 27.29 4.74 17.07
C ASP A 65 28.58 5.58 17.10
N PRO A 66 28.84 6.35 16.04
CA PRO A 66 29.85 7.41 16.09
C PRO A 66 29.44 8.49 17.09
N VAL A 67 30.40 9.10 17.78
CA VAL A 67 30.12 10.14 18.81
C VAL A 67 29.33 11.34 18.26
N ARG A 68 29.50 11.65 16.98
CA ARG A 68 28.90 12.82 16.32
C ARG A 68 27.70 12.49 15.45
N SER A 69 27.34 11.21 15.32
CA SER A 69 26.21 10.78 14.48
C SER A 69 25.22 10.01 15.32
N GLU A 70 23.93 10.18 15.04
CA GLU A 70 22.86 9.55 15.82
C GLU A 70 21.98 8.69 14.93
N PHE A 71 21.76 7.44 15.37
CA PHE A 71 20.81 6.55 14.75
C PHE A 71 19.39 7.03 15.02
N PHE A 72 18.70 7.49 13.97
CA PHE A 72 17.37 8.08 14.15
C PHE A 72 16.24 7.25 13.57
N ARG A 73 16.52 6.44 12.54
CA ARG A 73 15.47 5.69 11.84
C ARG A 73 15.98 4.42 11.19
N ALA A 74 15.14 3.39 11.23
CA ALA A 74 15.31 2.20 10.41
C ALA A 74 14.03 1.83 9.68
N TRP A 75 14.19 1.31 8.46
CA TRP A 75 13.08 0.96 7.59
C TRP A 75 13.38 -0.27 6.74
N ASN A 76 12.32 -0.90 6.23
CA ASN A 76 12.41 -1.99 5.27
C ASN A 76 11.21 -1.91 4.32
N GLY A 77 11.42 -2.27 3.05
CA GLY A 77 10.36 -2.35 2.06
C GLY A 77 9.70 -1.00 1.76
N TYR A 78 8.36 -0.94 1.81
CA TYR A 78 7.65 0.29 1.48
C TYR A 78 7.87 1.37 2.55
N THR A 79 8.57 2.43 2.17
CA THR A 79 8.87 3.59 3.03
C THR A 79 8.65 4.89 2.26
N VAL A 80 8.24 5.95 2.95
CA VAL A 80 8.20 7.31 2.40
C VAL A 80 9.31 8.11 3.06
N ARG A 81 10.25 8.64 2.27
CA ARG A 81 11.39 9.42 2.77
C ARG A 81 11.04 10.91 2.85
N GLU A 82 11.90 11.70 3.49
CA GLU A 82 11.72 13.16 3.45
C GLU A 82 11.85 13.66 2.02
N HIS A 83 11.07 14.68 1.70
CA HIS A 83 11.22 15.42 0.46
C HIS A 83 12.56 16.16 0.43
N ASP A 84 13.32 15.94 -0.63
CA ASP A 84 14.55 16.63 -0.93
C ASP A 84 14.43 17.47 -2.19
N TRP A 85 14.89 18.72 -2.09
CA TRP A 85 14.93 19.64 -3.22
C TRP A 85 16.19 19.36 -4.04
N ASP A 86 16.01 18.67 -5.16
CA ASP A 86 17.02 18.62 -6.22
C ASP A 86 16.71 19.69 -7.29
N TYR A 87 17.74 20.21 -7.94
CA TYR A 87 17.65 21.21 -9.01
C TYR A 87 16.97 20.67 -10.27
N SER A 88 16.83 19.35 -10.41
CA SER A 88 16.43 18.71 -11.67
C SER A 88 15.13 17.88 -11.60
N VAL A 89 14.81 17.27 -10.45
CA VAL A 89 13.68 16.35 -10.33
C VAL A 89 13.01 16.50 -8.95
N TRP A 90 11.68 16.50 -8.94
CA TRP A 90 10.90 16.37 -7.72
C TRP A 90 10.91 14.92 -7.24
N ASP A 91 11.34 14.68 -6.01
CA ASP A 91 11.35 13.33 -5.45
C ASP A 91 9.96 12.89 -4.93
N ASN A 92 9.85 11.61 -4.57
CA ASN A 92 8.63 11.01 -4.02
C ASN A 92 8.65 11.02 -2.48
N GLY A 93 8.97 12.18 -1.88
CA GLY A 93 9.11 12.37 -0.44
C GLY A 93 7.91 13.04 0.24
N ILE A 94 7.83 12.93 1.57
CA ILE A 94 6.87 13.63 2.42
C ILE A 94 7.43 14.99 2.84
N TRP A 95 6.56 16.00 2.99
CA TRP A 95 6.90 17.29 3.59
C TRP A 95 6.98 17.20 5.13
N ASP A 96 7.72 16.20 5.62
CA ASP A 96 7.92 15.90 7.04
C ASP A 96 9.23 15.10 7.26
N ASP A 97 9.56 14.75 8.51
CA ASP A 97 10.76 14.04 8.97
C ASP A 97 10.73 12.50 8.73
N ALA A 98 10.20 12.12 7.56
CA ALA A 98 10.04 10.77 6.99
C ALA A 98 8.94 9.92 7.65
N SER A 99 8.49 8.85 6.99
CA SER A 99 7.46 7.98 7.58
C SER A 99 8.01 7.10 8.71
N GLY A 100 7.20 6.84 9.72
CA GLY A 100 7.51 5.86 10.77
C GLY A 100 6.92 6.25 12.12
N VAL A 101 7.05 5.35 13.08
CA VAL A 101 6.60 5.57 14.46
C VAL A 101 7.72 5.30 15.46
N PHE A 102 7.66 6.00 16.59
CA PHE A 102 8.54 5.76 17.73
C PHE A 102 7.91 4.73 18.67
N LEU A 103 8.68 3.73 19.08
CA LEU A 103 8.22 2.77 20.09
C LEU A 103 8.30 3.32 21.52
N HIS A 104 9.21 4.27 21.75
CA HIS A 104 9.34 5.00 23.00
C HIS A 104 9.87 6.42 22.75
N ALA A 105 9.67 7.31 23.72
CA ALA A 105 10.20 8.68 23.64
C ALA A 105 11.73 8.67 23.54
N GLY A 106 12.28 9.48 22.63
CA GLY A 106 13.72 9.56 22.37
C GLY A 106 14.32 8.33 21.68
N GLY A 107 13.49 7.36 21.25
CA GLY A 107 13.93 6.18 20.52
C GLY A 107 14.10 6.40 19.02
N VAL A 108 14.38 5.31 18.32
CA VAL A 108 14.48 5.27 16.86
C VAL A 108 13.09 5.22 16.22
N LYS A 109 12.94 5.86 15.06
CA LYS A 109 11.73 5.81 14.24
C LYS A 109 11.75 4.55 13.37
N TRP A 110 10.68 3.77 13.40
CA TRP A 110 10.58 2.50 12.69
C TRP A 110 9.55 2.57 11.57
N SER A 111 9.90 2.09 10.38
CA SER A 111 9.01 2.06 9.21
C SER A 111 9.20 0.79 8.40
N CYS A 112 8.46 -0.26 8.74
CA CYS A 112 8.52 -1.53 8.02
C CYS A 112 7.31 -1.68 7.08
N GLY A 113 7.53 -1.69 5.76
CA GLY A 113 6.48 -1.80 4.77
C GLY A 113 6.46 -3.15 4.06
N ARG A 114 5.28 -3.78 3.94
CA ARG A 114 5.05 -4.98 3.10
C ARG A 114 4.03 -4.70 2.02
N THR A 115 4.23 -5.30 0.85
CA THR A 115 3.27 -5.19 -0.27
C THR A 115 2.69 -6.56 -0.60
N PHE A 116 1.37 -6.63 -0.63
CA PHE A 116 0.59 -7.77 -1.11
C PHE A 116 -0.02 -7.39 -2.45
N ASP A 117 0.45 -8.04 -3.51
CA ASP A 117 0.01 -7.83 -4.88
C ASP A 117 -0.78 -9.05 -5.34
N ALA A 118 -2.09 -8.89 -5.53
CA ALA A 118 -2.96 -9.97 -6.01
C ALA A 118 -2.90 -10.15 -7.53
N GLY A 119 -2.19 -9.28 -8.26
CA GLY A 119 -2.16 -9.33 -9.71
C GLY A 119 -3.48 -8.90 -10.36
N PHE A 120 -3.94 -9.66 -11.34
CA PHE A 120 -5.20 -9.43 -12.04
C PHE A 120 -6.32 -10.23 -11.38
N HIS A 121 -7.42 -9.55 -11.04
CA HIS A 121 -8.69 -10.18 -10.72
C HIS A 121 -9.68 -9.91 -11.86
N GLU A 122 -10.08 -10.96 -12.56
CA GLU A 122 -11.10 -10.87 -13.61
C GLU A 122 -12.48 -10.82 -12.96
N LEU A 123 -13.21 -9.73 -13.18
CA LEU A 123 -14.52 -9.51 -12.59
C LEU A 123 -15.52 -10.49 -13.17
N THR A 124 -16.14 -11.27 -12.30
CA THR A 124 -17.15 -12.26 -12.68
C THR A 124 -18.52 -11.62 -12.91
N GLU A 125 -19.38 -12.31 -13.66
CA GLU A 125 -20.77 -11.90 -13.84
C GLU A 125 -21.53 -11.76 -12.52
N ALA A 126 -21.31 -12.69 -11.58
CA ALA A 126 -21.95 -12.68 -10.27
C ALA A 126 -21.55 -11.42 -9.47
N GLU A 127 -20.28 -11.05 -9.48
CA GLU A 127 -19.76 -9.84 -8.83
C GLU A 127 -20.34 -8.56 -9.45
N LEU A 128 -20.36 -8.48 -10.78
CA LEU A 128 -20.90 -7.33 -11.51
C LEU A 128 -22.42 -7.20 -11.32
N THR A 129 -23.13 -8.32 -11.29
CA THR A 129 -24.59 -8.36 -11.04
C THR A 129 -24.90 -7.91 -9.62
N ALA A 130 -24.16 -8.40 -8.62
CA ALA A 130 -24.32 -7.97 -7.22
C ALA A 130 -24.10 -6.46 -7.03
N LEU A 131 -23.27 -5.86 -7.88
CA LEU A 131 -23.01 -4.42 -7.91
C LEU A 131 -23.98 -3.61 -8.78
N GLY A 132 -24.90 -4.28 -9.49
CA GLY A 132 -25.81 -3.63 -10.45
C GLY A 132 -25.08 -3.00 -11.63
N ALA A 133 -23.90 -3.52 -11.98
CA ALA A 133 -23.03 -3.05 -13.05
C ALA A 133 -22.91 -4.06 -14.20
N TRP A 134 -23.63 -5.18 -14.16
CA TRP A 134 -23.59 -6.19 -15.22
C TRP A 134 -24.14 -5.64 -16.54
N VAL A 135 -23.40 -5.92 -17.62
CA VAL A 135 -23.79 -5.65 -19.00
C VAL A 135 -23.50 -6.91 -19.80
N GLU A 136 -24.46 -7.38 -20.58
CA GLU A 136 -24.31 -8.56 -21.43
C GLU A 136 -23.14 -8.36 -22.42
N PRO A 137 -22.24 -9.36 -22.58
CA PRO A 137 -21.24 -9.33 -23.64
C PRO A 137 -21.90 -9.20 -25.02
N VAL A 138 -21.37 -8.34 -25.88
CA VAL A 138 -21.85 -8.20 -27.26
C VAL A 138 -20.90 -8.93 -28.19
N GLU A 139 -21.29 -10.12 -28.67
CA GLU A 139 -20.56 -10.83 -29.72
C GLU A 139 -20.83 -10.20 -31.09
N GLY A 140 -19.98 -9.25 -31.48
CA GLY A 140 -20.04 -8.60 -32.80
C GLY A 140 -21.20 -7.59 -32.95
N GLY A 141 -20.86 -6.40 -33.43
CA GLY A 141 -21.81 -5.28 -33.60
C GLY A 141 -21.65 -4.20 -32.54
N SER A 142 -22.51 -3.17 -32.59
CA SER A 142 -22.58 -2.07 -31.61
C SER A 142 -23.50 -2.44 -30.45
N ILE A 143 -23.21 -1.95 -29.24
CA ILE A 143 -24.18 -2.02 -28.11
C ILE A 143 -25.50 -1.40 -28.57
N SER A 144 -26.59 -2.17 -28.48
CA SER A 144 -27.93 -1.72 -28.85
C SER A 144 -28.39 -0.60 -27.91
N TRP A 145 -29.21 0.33 -28.42
CA TRP A 145 -29.79 1.40 -27.61
C TRP A 145 -30.58 0.80 -26.44
N GLY A 146 -30.06 0.97 -25.23
CA GLY A 146 -30.67 0.51 -23.98
C GLY A 146 -30.78 1.64 -22.94
N PRO A 147 -31.41 1.38 -21.78
CA PRO A 147 -31.53 2.33 -20.67
C PRO A 147 -30.19 2.47 -19.92
N PHE A 148 -29.15 2.85 -20.65
CA PHE A 148 -27.86 3.19 -20.08
C PHE A 148 -27.78 4.70 -19.92
N PRO A 149 -27.07 5.19 -18.89
CA PRO A 149 -26.99 6.62 -18.62
C PRO A 149 -25.99 7.26 -19.59
N TRP A 150 -26.34 7.32 -20.89
CA TRP A 150 -25.57 7.95 -21.97
C TRP A 150 -25.25 9.43 -21.71
N ASN A 151 -25.97 10.04 -20.77
CA ASN A 151 -25.73 11.39 -20.27
C ASN A 151 -24.71 11.46 -19.12
N THR A 152 -24.04 10.35 -18.76
CA THR A 152 -23.01 10.36 -17.73
C THR A 152 -21.73 10.99 -18.28
N PRO A 153 -21.17 12.01 -17.60
CA PRO A 153 -19.87 12.57 -17.96
C PRO A 153 -18.79 11.48 -18.01
N GLY A 154 -18.03 11.42 -19.10
CA GLY A 154 -16.92 10.48 -19.28
C GLY A 154 -17.22 9.24 -20.13
N LEU A 155 -18.48 9.01 -20.53
CA LEU A 155 -18.82 8.04 -21.57
C LEU A 155 -18.53 8.63 -22.95
N GLN A 156 -17.64 7.99 -23.71
CA GLN A 156 -17.31 8.36 -25.09
C GLN A 156 -17.98 7.38 -26.05
N TRP A 157 -18.35 7.86 -27.23
CA TRP A 157 -18.78 6.98 -28.30
C TRP A 157 -17.57 6.19 -28.80
N VAL A 158 -17.57 4.88 -28.55
CA VAL A 158 -16.54 3.96 -29.04
C VAL A 158 -17.19 3.01 -30.04
N SER A 159 -16.56 2.84 -31.21
CA SER A 159 -17.08 1.95 -32.26
C SER A 159 -16.94 0.47 -31.90
N ASP A 160 -16.05 0.17 -30.95
CA ASP A 160 -15.83 -1.17 -30.41
C ASP A 160 -16.79 -1.44 -29.24
N ALA A 161 -17.62 -2.48 -29.38
CA ALA A 161 -18.60 -2.82 -28.35
C ALA A 161 -17.98 -3.41 -27.08
N SER A 162 -16.84 -4.09 -27.17
CA SER A 162 -16.13 -4.61 -26.00
C SER A 162 -15.54 -3.46 -25.16
N ALA A 163 -14.95 -2.47 -25.83
CA ALA A 163 -14.44 -1.26 -25.18
C ALA A 163 -15.57 -0.41 -24.60
N SER A 164 -16.68 -0.25 -25.33
CA SER A 164 -17.87 0.45 -24.84
C SER A 164 -18.45 -0.23 -23.60
N ARG A 165 -18.53 -1.57 -23.60
CA ARG A 165 -19.00 -2.35 -22.45
C ARG A 165 -18.09 -2.16 -21.25
N ALA A 166 -16.78 -2.28 -21.44
CA ALA A 166 -15.80 -2.06 -20.38
C ALA A 166 -15.90 -0.64 -19.79
N GLN A 167 -16.09 0.37 -20.63
CA GLN A 167 -16.25 1.76 -20.19
C GLN A 167 -17.54 1.98 -19.36
N ILE A 168 -18.66 1.38 -19.78
CA ILE A 168 -19.93 1.44 -19.02
C ILE A 168 -19.78 0.78 -17.65
N ILE A 169 -19.24 -0.44 -17.62
CA ILE A 169 -19.00 -1.18 -16.37
C ILE A 169 -18.05 -0.38 -15.47
N ALA A 170 -16.91 0.06 -15.98
CA ALA A 170 -15.93 0.82 -15.22
C ALA A 170 -16.53 2.10 -14.64
N THR A 171 -17.35 2.83 -15.42
CA THR A 171 -18.03 4.05 -14.95
C THR A 171 -18.99 3.73 -13.79
N ALA A 172 -19.77 2.66 -13.90
CA ALA A 172 -20.69 2.23 -12.85
C ALA A 172 -19.95 1.78 -11.57
N LEU A 173 -18.80 1.14 -11.71
CA LEU A 173 -17.95 0.73 -10.58
C LEU A 173 -17.28 1.95 -9.91
N LEU A 174 -16.70 2.86 -10.69
CA LEU A 174 -16.00 4.05 -10.18
C LEU A 174 -16.92 5.03 -9.44
N ALA A 175 -18.22 4.98 -9.68
CA ALA A 175 -19.22 5.73 -8.92
C ALA A 175 -19.41 5.20 -7.47
N LYS A 176 -18.87 4.02 -7.15
CA LYS A 176 -19.00 3.36 -5.85
C LYS A 176 -17.76 3.61 -4.98
N THR A 177 -17.96 3.53 -3.67
CA THR A 177 -16.85 3.51 -2.71
C THR A 177 -16.03 2.22 -2.88
N CYS A 178 -14.72 2.32 -2.66
CA CYS A 178 -13.83 1.16 -2.68
C CYS A 178 -13.13 1.01 -1.33
N TRP A 179 -13.26 -0.17 -0.74
CA TRP A 179 -12.69 -0.55 0.55
C TRP A 179 -11.92 -1.86 0.40
N ILE A 180 -10.82 -1.97 1.12
CA ILE A 180 -10.05 -3.20 1.24
C ILE A 180 -10.36 -3.83 2.59
N GLY A 181 -10.98 -5.00 2.58
CA GLY A 181 -11.22 -5.79 3.78
C GLY A 181 -10.00 -6.65 4.10
N VAL A 182 -9.65 -6.77 5.38
CA VAL A 182 -8.56 -7.65 5.86
C VAL A 182 -9.17 -8.65 6.84
N TYR A 183 -8.82 -9.92 6.72
CA TYR A 183 -9.51 -11.02 7.42
C TYR A 183 -8.53 -11.95 8.14
N ARG A 184 -9.04 -12.55 9.23
CA ARG A 184 -8.38 -13.63 9.96
C ARG A 184 -8.58 -14.98 9.26
N GLN A 185 -7.96 -16.02 9.82
CA GLN A 185 -8.06 -17.39 9.31
C GLN A 185 -9.48 -17.94 9.30
N ASP A 186 -10.32 -17.51 10.25
CA ASP A 186 -11.72 -17.92 10.37
C ASP A 186 -12.66 -17.14 9.43
N GLY A 187 -12.13 -16.23 8.61
CA GLY A 187 -12.89 -15.36 7.72
C GLY A 187 -13.53 -14.16 8.41
N SER A 188 -13.32 -13.97 9.73
CA SER A 188 -13.80 -12.78 10.43
C SER A 188 -13.00 -11.54 9.99
N PRO A 189 -13.65 -10.39 9.79
CA PRO A 189 -12.95 -9.17 9.41
C PRO A 189 -12.14 -8.64 10.60
N ILE A 190 -10.87 -8.31 10.33
CA ILE A 190 -10.01 -7.50 11.20
C ILE A 190 -10.42 -6.03 11.06
N GLY A 191 -10.66 -5.60 9.83
CA GLY A 191 -11.15 -4.27 9.51
C GLY A 191 -11.15 -3.97 8.02
N PHE A 192 -11.58 -2.77 7.68
CA PHE A 192 -11.68 -2.27 6.32
C PHE A 192 -10.94 -0.95 6.18
N ARG A 193 -10.02 -0.89 5.21
CA ARG A 193 -9.27 0.31 4.84
C ARG A 193 -9.86 0.91 3.56
N LYS A 194 -10.19 2.19 3.56
CA LYS A 194 -10.61 2.88 2.34
C LYS A 194 -9.47 2.86 1.32
N ALA A 195 -9.78 2.56 0.06
CA ALA A 195 -8.78 2.59 -0.99
C ALA A 195 -8.19 3.99 -1.12
N ARG A 196 -6.86 4.07 -1.09
CA ARG A 196 -6.10 5.30 -1.37
C ARG A 196 -6.18 5.63 -2.85
N VAL A 197 -6.12 4.61 -3.70
CA VAL A 197 -6.22 4.75 -5.14
C VAL A 197 -7.29 3.80 -5.65
N TYR A 198 -8.25 4.35 -6.38
CA TYR A 198 -9.28 3.61 -7.09
C TYR A 198 -9.59 4.36 -8.39
N ARG A 199 -8.98 3.94 -9.51
CA ARG A 199 -9.06 4.69 -10.77
C ARG A 199 -8.78 3.82 -12.00
N PRO A 200 -9.30 4.19 -13.18
CA PRO A 200 -9.00 3.47 -14.41
C PRO A 200 -7.54 3.69 -14.81
N VAL A 201 -6.93 2.63 -15.35
CA VAL A 201 -5.52 2.63 -15.76
C VAL A 201 -5.32 1.98 -17.12
N THR A 202 -4.24 2.38 -17.78
CA THR A 202 -3.73 1.70 -18.98
C THR A 202 -2.28 1.28 -18.73
N SER A 203 -1.86 0.18 -19.36
CA SER A 203 -0.50 -0.29 -19.21
C SER A 203 0.46 0.65 -19.92
N LEU A 204 1.56 0.98 -19.24
CA LEU A 204 2.63 1.80 -19.80
C LEU A 204 3.94 1.36 -19.15
N PHE A 205 4.95 1.10 -19.98
CA PHE A 205 6.29 0.81 -19.47
C PHE A 205 6.80 2.00 -18.66
N GLY A 206 7.24 1.76 -17.43
CA GLY A 206 7.66 2.83 -16.51
C GLY A 206 6.51 3.67 -15.94
N GLY A 207 5.25 3.19 -16.02
CA GLY A 207 4.11 3.86 -15.40
C GLY A 207 4.25 4.01 -13.88
N HIS A 208 3.61 5.05 -13.31
CA HIS A 208 3.73 5.42 -11.90
C HIS A 208 3.14 4.39 -10.92
N TYR A 209 2.15 3.61 -11.36
CA TYR A 209 1.59 2.53 -10.56
C TYR A 209 2.21 1.21 -11.00
N HIS A 210 2.44 0.33 -10.03
CA HIS A 210 2.95 -1.01 -10.28
C HIS A 210 2.01 -2.01 -9.62
N ALA A 211 1.52 -2.98 -10.40
CA ALA A 211 0.79 -4.16 -9.94
C ALA A 211 0.81 -5.22 -11.04
N ALA A 212 0.58 -6.49 -10.66
CA ALA A 212 0.58 -7.60 -11.60
C ALA A 212 1.87 -7.72 -12.45
N GLY A 213 3.01 -7.32 -11.87
CA GLY A 213 4.31 -7.31 -12.56
C GLY A 213 4.46 -6.28 -13.69
N GLN A 214 3.52 -5.34 -13.83
CA GLN A 214 3.51 -4.34 -14.92
C GLN A 214 3.41 -2.91 -14.38
N GLY A 215 3.81 -1.96 -15.23
CA GLY A 215 3.65 -0.52 -15.00
C GLY A 215 2.33 0.00 -15.57
N TRP A 216 1.69 0.92 -14.86
CA TRP A 216 0.38 1.47 -15.17
C TRP A 216 0.38 2.98 -15.01
N ILE A 217 -0.36 3.67 -15.87
CA ILE A 217 -0.64 5.11 -15.77
C ILE A 217 -2.15 5.32 -15.70
N VAL A 218 -2.57 6.47 -15.16
CA VAL A 218 -3.98 6.88 -15.18
C VAL A 218 -4.46 6.92 -16.63
N ALA A 219 -5.58 6.27 -16.91
CA ALA A 219 -6.20 6.35 -18.23
C ALA A 219 -7.03 7.64 -18.36
N ASP A 220 -7.03 8.26 -19.54
CA ASP A 220 -7.83 9.45 -19.84
C ASP A 220 -9.34 9.17 -19.84
N ALA A 221 -9.72 7.90 -20.10
CA ALA A 221 -11.10 7.43 -20.06
C ALA A 221 -11.19 6.10 -19.30
N PRO A 222 -12.34 5.78 -18.67
CA PRO A 222 -12.58 4.47 -18.08
C PRO A 222 -12.43 3.36 -19.11
N GLY A 223 -11.66 2.33 -18.78
CA GLY A 223 -11.39 1.19 -19.65
C GLY A 223 -11.47 -0.13 -18.88
N PRO A 224 -10.91 -1.22 -19.44
CA PRO A 224 -11.06 -2.56 -18.86
C PRO A 224 -10.27 -2.77 -17.57
N ASN A 225 -9.30 -1.91 -17.24
CA ASN A 225 -8.45 -2.09 -16.06
C ASN A 225 -8.69 -0.98 -15.04
N ILE A 226 -8.95 -1.37 -13.80
CA ILE A 226 -9.09 -0.47 -12.66
C ILE A 226 -8.03 -0.83 -11.63
N TYR A 227 -7.16 0.12 -11.31
CA TYR A 227 -6.19 -0.05 -10.26
C TYR A 227 -6.81 0.26 -8.90
N VAL A 228 -6.67 -0.68 -7.98
CA VAL A 228 -7.07 -0.54 -6.57
C VAL A 228 -5.83 -0.65 -5.70
N GLU A 229 -5.68 0.29 -4.78
CA GLU A 229 -4.68 0.23 -3.73
C GLU A 229 -5.24 0.76 -2.41
N ALA A 230 -4.99 0.03 -1.33
CA ALA A 230 -5.06 0.57 0.02
C ALA A 230 -3.68 0.50 0.68
N LEU A 231 -3.40 1.51 1.48
CA LEU A 231 -2.22 1.60 2.31
C LEU A 231 -2.68 1.72 3.76
N MET A 232 -2.35 0.71 4.56
CA MET A 232 -2.56 0.75 5.99
C MET A 232 -1.62 1.77 6.62
N ASP A 233 -2.14 2.47 7.62
CA ASP A 233 -1.36 3.33 8.50
C ASP A 233 -0.86 2.53 9.71
N PHE A 234 0.17 3.06 10.34
CA PHE A 234 0.82 2.43 11.48
C PHE A 234 -0.17 2.16 12.61
N GLY A 235 -0.20 0.92 13.12
CA GLY A 235 -1.06 0.50 14.22
C GLY A 235 -2.49 0.12 13.82
N GLU A 236 -2.88 0.22 12.54
CA GLU A 236 -4.16 -0.28 12.08
C GLU A 236 -4.21 -1.82 12.19
N GLY A 237 -5.14 -2.35 12.99
CA GLY A 237 -5.24 -3.80 13.21
C GLY A 237 -4.12 -4.39 14.07
N GLU A 238 -3.41 -3.57 14.86
CA GLU A 238 -2.31 -4.01 15.72
C GLU A 238 -2.64 -5.27 16.54
N GLY A 239 -1.74 -6.25 16.49
CA GLY A 239 -1.84 -7.51 17.23
C GLY A 239 -2.62 -8.60 16.51
N GLU A 240 -3.26 -8.28 15.38
CA GLU A 240 -4.02 -9.23 14.58
C GLU A 240 -3.14 -9.86 13.49
N THR A 241 -3.44 -11.12 13.14
CA THR A 241 -2.77 -11.81 12.03
C THR A 241 -3.69 -11.85 10.82
N ALA A 242 -3.33 -11.13 9.77
CA ALA A 242 -4.02 -11.15 8.49
C ALA A 242 -3.69 -12.44 7.71
N GLN A 243 -4.70 -13.06 7.13
CA GLN A 243 -4.59 -14.30 6.34
C GLN A 243 -5.13 -14.15 4.92
N SER A 244 -6.07 -13.23 4.74
CA SER A 244 -6.58 -12.86 3.43
C SER A 244 -7.07 -11.42 3.42
N TRP A 245 -7.27 -10.89 2.23
CA TRP A 245 -7.86 -9.57 2.01
C TRP A 245 -8.81 -9.58 0.83
N SER A 246 -9.67 -8.57 0.73
CA SER A 246 -10.68 -8.48 -0.32
C SER A 246 -10.82 -7.05 -0.85
N VAL A 247 -11.40 -6.92 -2.04
CA VAL A 247 -11.90 -5.63 -2.53
C VAL A 247 -13.41 -5.59 -2.37
N THR A 248 -13.92 -4.62 -1.60
CA THR A 248 -15.35 -4.40 -1.36
C THR A 248 -15.77 -3.09 -2.02
N LEU A 249 -16.75 -3.16 -2.93
CA LEU A 249 -17.28 -2.00 -3.66
C LEU A 249 -18.69 -1.64 -3.20
N GLY A 250 -18.98 -0.36 -3.06
CA GLY A 250 -20.31 0.17 -2.71
C GLY A 250 -20.71 0.01 -1.25
N GLY A 251 -19.78 -0.43 -0.40
CA GLY A 251 -19.99 -0.53 1.05
C GLY A 251 -20.00 0.84 1.75
N ALA A 252 -20.85 0.98 2.76
CA ALA A 252 -20.96 2.17 3.59
C ALA A 252 -20.50 1.88 5.04
N PRO A 253 -19.78 2.82 5.69
CA PRO A 253 -19.41 2.67 7.10
C PRO A 253 -20.64 2.48 8.00
N ILE A 254 -20.54 1.55 8.96
CA ILE A 254 -21.57 1.34 9.98
C ILE A 254 -21.35 2.33 11.12
N GLY A 255 -22.41 3.07 11.48
CA GLY A 255 -22.37 4.04 12.58
C GLY A 255 -21.86 5.42 12.18
N ALA A 256 -21.73 6.30 13.17
CA ALA A 256 -21.25 7.66 12.97
C ALA A 256 -19.72 7.71 13.07
N HIS A 257 -19.06 8.20 12.03
CA HIS A 257 -17.62 8.39 11.96
C HIS A 257 -17.28 9.81 11.50
N PRO A 258 -16.11 10.35 11.88
CA PRO A 258 -15.63 11.60 11.31
C PRO A 258 -15.54 11.55 9.78
N ALA A 259 -15.79 12.69 9.15
CA ALA A 259 -15.56 12.82 7.72
C ALA A 259 -14.10 12.49 7.39
N GLY A 260 -13.88 11.68 6.36
CA GLY A 260 -12.53 11.25 5.97
C GLY A 260 -12.00 10.04 6.75
N ILE A 261 -12.83 9.35 7.53
CA ILE A 261 -12.41 8.09 8.16
C ILE A 261 -11.87 7.12 7.11
N MET A 262 -10.72 6.55 7.46
CA MET A 262 -9.85 5.85 6.53
C MET A 262 -9.77 4.37 6.89
N TRP A 263 -9.92 4.02 8.16
CA TRP A 263 -9.93 2.66 8.68
C TRP A 263 -11.14 2.41 9.59
N LEU A 264 -11.72 1.23 9.44
CA LEU A 264 -12.88 0.78 10.21
C LEU A 264 -12.57 -0.60 10.79
N SER A 265 -12.51 -0.72 12.11
CA SER A 265 -12.23 -2.00 12.77
C SER A 265 -13.40 -2.98 12.69
N GLY A 266 -13.11 -4.27 12.60
CA GLY A 266 -14.09 -5.36 12.57
C GLY A 266 -14.99 -5.32 11.35
N ALA A 267 -16.26 -5.73 11.52
CA ALA A 267 -17.29 -5.67 10.49
C ALA A 267 -17.83 -4.24 10.31
N GLY A 268 -16.95 -3.30 9.99
CA GLY A 268 -17.24 -1.86 9.98
C GLY A 268 -18.00 -1.34 8.75
N ILE A 269 -18.35 -2.22 7.80
CA ILE A 269 -19.03 -1.86 6.55
C ILE A 269 -20.33 -2.63 6.40
N ALA A 270 -21.39 -1.93 5.99
CA ALA A 270 -22.67 -2.51 5.59
C ALA A 270 -22.91 -2.34 4.09
N GLY A 271 -23.57 -3.33 3.50
CA GLY A 271 -23.86 -3.37 2.07
C GLY A 271 -22.60 -3.49 1.21
N GLY A 272 -22.75 -3.18 -0.07
CA GLY A 272 -21.72 -3.41 -1.07
C GLY A 272 -21.57 -4.89 -1.43
N ALA A 273 -20.63 -5.17 -2.34
CA ALA A 273 -20.27 -6.53 -2.72
C ALA A 273 -18.75 -6.69 -2.76
N ILE A 274 -18.29 -7.88 -2.40
CA ILE A 274 -16.89 -8.30 -2.51
C ILE A 274 -16.66 -8.71 -3.97
N VAL A 275 -15.59 -8.19 -4.58
CA VAL A 275 -15.20 -8.43 -5.98
C VAL A 275 -13.81 -9.04 -6.10
N GLY A 276 -13.43 -9.87 -5.13
CA GLY A 276 -12.12 -10.51 -5.07
C GLY A 276 -11.75 -10.83 -3.64
N GLY A 277 -11.30 -12.06 -3.40
CA GLY A 277 -10.76 -12.54 -2.13
C GLY A 277 -9.39 -13.16 -2.39
N PHE A 278 -8.37 -12.70 -1.68
CA PHE A 278 -6.98 -13.02 -1.95
C PHE A 278 -6.31 -13.52 -0.68
N ASP A 279 -5.90 -14.79 -0.70
CA ASP A 279 -5.15 -15.38 0.39
C ASP A 279 -3.71 -14.86 0.38
N ILE A 280 -3.15 -14.66 1.57
CA ILE A 280 -1.77 -14.23 1.78
C ILE A 280 -1.08 -15.14 2.79
N ALA A 281 0.25 -15.14 2.79
CA ALA A 281 0.97 -15.72 3.91
C ALA A 281 0.59 -14.98 5.21
N PRO A 282 0.45 -15.70 6.35
CA PRO A 282 0.09 -15.10 7.62
C PRO A 282 0.96 -13.88 7.93
N ALA A 283 0.33 -12.73 8.14
CA ALA A 283 1.00 -11.46 8.33
C ALA A 283 0.53 -10.80 9.63
N LEU A 284 1.40 -10.77 10.64
CA LEU A 284 1.16 -10.04 11.88
C LEU A 284 1.17 -8.53 11.59
N LEU A 285 0.06 -7.86 11.91
CA LEU A 285 -0.08 -6.41 11.84
C LEU A 285 0.45 -5.80 13.14
N GLY A 286 1.28 -4.78 13.04
CA GLY A 286 1.98 -4.19 14.19
C GLY A 286 2.02 -2.67 14.17
N LYS A 287 2.51 -2.04 15.24
CA LYS A 287 2.58 -0.58 15.33
C LYS A 287 3.56 -0.01 14.31
N THR A 288 4.64 -0.73 14.05
CA THR A 288 5.72 -0.30 13.15
C THR A 288 5.57 -0.81 11.72
N SER A 289 4.49 -1.55 11.40
CA SER A 289 4.24 -2.03 10.04
C SER A 289 3.25 -1.17 9.27
N ARG A 290 3.43 -1.17 7.94
CA ARG A 290 2.43 -0.72 6.98
C ARG A 290 2.26 -1.74 5.88
N GLU A 291 1.02 -2.10 5.64
CA GLU A 291 0.62 -3.06 4.64
C GLU A 291 0.04 -2.33 3.45
N ARG A 292 0.59 -2.61 2.27
CA ARG A 292 0.09 -2.12 1.00
C ARG A 292 -0.59 -3.27 0.28
N PHE A 293 -1.90 -3.17 0.08
CA PHE A 293 -2.69 -4.12 -0.70
C PHE A 293 -2.99 -3.51 -2.06
N ARG A 294 -2.71 -4.25 -3.14
CA ARG A 294 -2.98 -3.77 -4.50
C ARG A 294 -3.43 -4.88 -5.43
N ALA A 295 -4.29 -4.53 -6.37
CA ALA A 295 -4.78 -5.39 -7.43
C ALA A 295 -5.15 -4.57 -8.67
N ILE A 296 -5.23 -5.25 -9.81
CA ILE A 296 -5.92 -4.76 -11.01
C ILE A 296 -7.24 -5.51 -11.11
N LEU A 297 -8.36 -4.79 -11.01
CA LEU A 297 -9.66 -5.32 -11.38
C LEU A 297 -9.79 -5.22 -12.90
N LYS A 298 -9.96 -6.36 -13.56
CA LYS A 298 -10.04 -6.47 -15.01
C LYS A 298 -11.45 -6.82 -15.43
N ILE A 299 -12.05 -6.00 -16.27
CA ILE A 299 -13.34 -6.25 -16.91
C ILE A 299 -13.08 -7.07 -18.18
N VAL A 300 -13.71 -8.24 -18.25
CA VAL A 300 -13.65 -9.15 -19.40
C VAL A 300 -14.98 -9.11 -20.14
#